data_AF-T1AW51-F1
#
_entry.id   AF-T1AW51-F1
#
_cell.length_a   1.000
_cell.length_b   1.000
_cell.length_c   1.000
_cell.angle_alpha   90.00
_cell.angle_beta   90.00
_cell.angle_gamma   90.00
#
_symmetry.space_group_name_H-M   'P 1'
#
loop_
_entity.id
_entity.type
_entity.pdbx_description
1 polymer ?
#
loop_
_entity_poly.entity_id
_entity_poly.type
_entity_poly.pdbx_seq_one_letter_code
_entity_poly.pdbx_strand_id
1 'polypeptide(L)'
;QHTFNYFWDTANASNGLAPDHYSTSAGPSPYASIAATGFALSAYPIGVQNGWVTRAQAAQRVLTTLNFLYDAPQGGAASGTSGDEG
;
A
#
# COMPACT_ATOMS: atom_id res chain seq x y z
N GLN A 1 2.12 17.09 -5.57
CA GLN A 1 0.98 16.14 -5.59
C GLN A 1 1.26 14.86 -6.39
N HIS A 2 1.95 14.89 -7.54
CA HIS A 2 2.16 13.71 -8.40
C HIS A 2 2.65 12.43 -7.69
N THR A 3 3.64 12.53 -6.78
CA THR A 3 4.13 11.38 -6.02
C THR A 3 3.10 10.82 -5.04
N PHE A 4 2.27 11.68 -4.43
CA PHE A 4 1.16 11.20 -3.60
C PHE A 4 0.11 10.48 -4.43
N ASN A 5 -0.25 11.05 -5.58
CA ASN A 5 -1.23 10.44 -6.49
C ASN A 5 -0.80 9.07 -6.95
N TYR A 6 0.50 8.82 -7.14
CA TYR A 6 0.99 7.46 -7.39
C TYR A 6 0.48 6.47 -6.33
N PHE A 7 0.75 6.72 -5.04
CA PHE A 7 0.30 5.82 -3.98
C PHE A 7 -1.23 5.82 -3.82
N TRP A 8 -1.84 7.00 -3.96
CA TRP A 8 -3.28 7.17 -3.81
C TRP A 8 -4.07 6.42 -4.89
N ASP A 9 -3.66 6.53 -6.15
CA ASP A 9 -4.43 6.01 -7.28
C ASP A 9 -4.08 4.56 -7.61
N THR A 10 -2.85 4.10 -7.29
CA THR A 10 -2.37 2.78 -7.75
C THR A 10 -2.37 1.68 -6.69
N ALA A 11 -2.42 2.01 -5.39
CA ALA A 11 -2.48 0.99 -4.36
C ALA A 11 -3.79 0.20 -4.46
N ASN A 12 -3.70 -1.11 -4.28
CA ASN A 12 -4.84 -2.00 -4.41
C ASN A 12 -5.84 -1.72 -3.28
N ALA A 13 -7.08 -1.38 -3.63
CA ALA A 13 -8.10 -0.99 -2.66
C ALA A 13 -8.56 -2.14 -1.75
N SER A 14 -8.39 -3.41 -2.14
CA SER A 14 -8.85 -4.56 -1.35
C SER A 14 -7.90 -4.93 -0.22
N ASN A 15 -6.59 -4.78 -0.42
CA ASN A 15 -5.56 -5.15 0.56
C ASN A 15 -4.64 -3.99 0.98
N GLY A 16 -4.77 -2.83 0.35
CA GLY A 16 -4.02 -1.63 0.69
C GLY A 16 -2.54 -1.67 0.30
N LEU A 17 -2.07 -2.67 -0.44
CA LEU A 17 -0.68 -2.80 -0.84
C LEU A 17 -0.35 -1.93 -2.05
N ALA A 18 0.84 -1.34 -2.05
CA ALA A 18 1.35 -0.58 -3.18
C ALA A 18 2.00 -1.52 -4.23
N PRO A 19 1.81 -1.26 -5.53
CA PRO A 19 2.46 -2.05 -6.57
C PRO A 19 3.97 -1.82 -6.54
N ASP A 20 4.73 -2.84 -6.92
CA ASP A 20 6.18 -2.81 -7.00
C ASP A 20 6.70 -1.75 -7.99
N HIS A 21 6.02 -1.62 -9.12
CA HIS A 21 6.30 -0.61 -10.14
C HIS A 21 5.03 -0.28 -10.92
N TYR A 22 5.12 0.74 -11.78
CA TYR A 22 4.04 1.15 -12.67
C TYR A 22 4.57 1.38 -14.08
N SER A 23 3.83 0.90 -15.07
CA SER A 23 4.09 1.14 -16.48
C SER A 23 2.94 1.92 -17.09
N THR A 24 3.25 2.92 -17.92
CA THR A 24 2.22 3.68 -18.65
C THR A 24 1.44 2.83 -19.66
N SER A 25 2.04 1.77 -20.19
CA SER A 25 1.39 0.88 -21.18
C SER A 25 0.63 -0.29 -20.55
N ALA A 26 0.94 -0.65 -19.29
CA ALA A 26 0.39 -1.85 -18.63
C ALA A 26 -0.31 -1.57 -17.29
N GLY A 27 -0.22 -0.35 -16.75
CA GLY A 27 -0.77 0.01 -15.45
C GLY A 27 0.12 -0.44 -14.27
N PRO A 28 -0.46 -0.61 -13.07
CA PRO A 28 0.28 -1.04 -11.89
C PRO A 28 0.73 -2.51 -12.02
N SER A 29 1.92 -2.82 -11.48
CA SER A 29 2.44 -4.19 -11.38
C SER A 29 1.43 -5.13 -10.70
N PRO A 30 1.30 -6.39 -11.14
CA PRO A 30 0.50 -7.39 -10.43
C PRO A 30 1.15 -7.81 -9.10
N TYR A 31 2.41 -7.45 -8.85
CA TYR A 31 3.14 -7.70 -7.62
C TYR A 31 3.14 -6.47 -6.72
N ALA A 32 3.01 -6.70 -5.42
CA ALA A 32 3.16 -5.65 -4.40
C ALA A 32 4.62 -5.51 -3.95
N SER A 33 4.99 -4.33 -3.46
CA SER A 33 6.27 -4.09 -2.79
C SER A 33 6.05 -3.64 -1.35
N ILE A 34 6.70 -4.33 -0.41
CA ILE A 34 6.61 -3.99 1.01
C ILE A 34 7.27 -2.62 1.29
N ALA A 35 8.37 -2.30 0.61
CA ALA A 35 9.04 -1.00 0.71
C ALA A 35 8.16 0.12 0.16
N ALA A 36 7.56 -0.07 -1.03
CA ALA A 36 6.63 0.90 -1.60
C ALA A 36 5.39 1.10 -0.70
N THR A 37 4.90 0.02 -0.08
CA THR A 37 3.79 0.08 0.87
C THR A 37 4.15 0.90 2.11
N GLY A 38 5.37 0.76 2.64
CA GLY A 38 5.88 1.61 3.73
C GLY A 38 5.91 3.11 3.36
N PHE A 39 6.34 3.44 2.13
CA PHE A 39 6.29 4.82 1.64
C PHE A 39 4.84 5.33 1.47
N ALA A 40 3.92 4.48 1.00
CA ALA A 40 2.51 4.83 0.89
C ALA A 40 1.91 5.21 2.26
N LEU A 41 2.18 4.40 3.29
CA LEU A 41 1.74 4.67 4.67
C LEU A 41 2.25 6.03 5.19
N SER A 42 3.48 6.40 4.83
CA SER A 42 4.07 7.71 5.17
C SER A 42 3.45 8.85 4.37
N ALA A 43 3.05 8.60 3.12
CA ALA A 43 2.46 9.62 2.24
C ALA A 43 1.01 10.00 2.62
N TYR A 44 0.24 9.10 3.24
CA TYR A 44 -1.15 9.37 3.61
C TYR A 44 -1.34 10.54 4.60
N PRO A 45 -0.62 10.63 5.74
CA PRO A 45 -0.75 11.80 6.62
C PRO A 45 -0.29 13.11 5.95
N ILE A 46 0.69 13.05 5.04
CA ILE A 46 1.09 14.21 4.22
C ILE A 46 -0.07 14.67 3.33
N GLY A 47 -0.78 13.74 2.69
CA GLY A 47 -1.98 14.03 1.90
C GLY A 47 -3.09 14.67 2.72
N VAL A 48 -3.28 14.24 3.97
CA VAL A 48 -4.23 14.86 4.91
C VAL A 48 -3.81 16.28 5.27
N GLN A 49 -2.54 16.50 5.64
CA GLN A 49 -2.03 17.83 6.00
C GLN A 49 -2.14 18.84 4.85
N ASN A 50 -1.96 18.38 3.61
CA ASN A 50 -2.09 19.22 2.42
C ASN A 50 -3.54 19.34 1.91
N GLY A 51 -4.51 18.69 2.56
CA GLY A 51 -5.93 18.75 2.18
C GLY A 51 -6.28 18.00 0.89
N TRP A 52 -5.42 17.11 0.40
CA TRP A 52 -5.69 16.31 -0.82
C TRP A 52 -6.69 15.18 -0.57
N VAL A 53 -6.73 14.68 0.65
CA VAL A 53 -7.68 13.66 1.13
C VAL A 53 -8.10 13.97 2.55
N THR A 54 -9.27 13.47 2.96
CA THR A 54 -9.72 13.59 4.35
C THR A 54 -8.98 12.64 5.27
N ARG A 55 -8.90 12.99 6.56
CA ARG A 55 -8.35 12.09 7.59
C ARG A 55 -9.06 10.73 7.62
N ALA A 56 -10.37 10.71 7.41
CA ALA A 56 -11.16 9.48 7.39
C ALA A 56 -10.77 8.57 6.21
N GLN A 57 -10.61 9.14 5.01
CA GLN A 57 -10.16 8.37 3.83
C GLN A 57 -8.76 7.80 4.02
N ALA A 58 -7.82 8.59 4.54
CA ALA A 58 -6.47 8.13 4.83
C ALA A 58 -6.46 7.02 5.91
N ALA A 59 -7.20 7.21 7.00
CA ALA A 59 -7.29 6.23 8.09
C ALA A 59 -7.88 4.90 7.63
N GLN A 60 -8.94 4.94 6.80
CA GLN A 60 -9.53 3.73 6.24
C GLN A 60 -8.51 2.93 5.42
N ARG A 61 -7.70 3.62 4.62
CA ARG A 61 -6.70 2.97 3.77
C ARG A 61 -5.57 2.35 4.56
N VAL A 62 -5.07 3.08 5.57
CA VAL A 62 -4.07 2.56 6.52
C VAL A 62 -4.62 1.32 7.24
N LEU A 63 -5.86 1.37 7.72
CA LEU A 63 -6.48 0.25 8.42
C LEU A 63 -6.60 -0.98 7.50
N THR A 64 -7.02 -0.82 6.25
CA THR A 64 -7.05 -1.91 5.26
C THR A 64 -5.67 -2.53 5.09
N THR A 65 -4.62 -1.72 4.91
CA THR A 65 -3.24 -2.23 4.77
C THR A 65 -2.78 -2.99 6.01
N LEU A 66 -3.02 -2.44 7.20
CA LEU A 66 -2.58 -3.05 8.46
C LEU A 66 -3.33 -4.35 8.76
N ASN A 67 -4.64 -4.40 8.52
CA ASN A 67 -5.42 -5.64 8.67
C ASN A 67 -4.91 -6.72 7.73
N PHE A 68 -4.64 -6.38 6.46
CA PHE A 68 -4.07 -7.35 5.52
C PHE A 68 -2.72 -7.89 6.02
N LEU A 69 -1.80 -7.02 6.44
CA LEU A 69 -0.48 -7.46 6.92
C LEU A 69 -0.58 -8.30 8.20
N TYR A 70 -1.55 -7.99 9.06
CA TYR A 70 -1.79 -8.73 10.31
C TYR A 70 -2.38 -10.12 10.06
N ASP A 71 -3.35 -10.22 9.14
CA ASP A 71 -4.07 -11.47 8.85
C ASP A 71 -3.33 -12.37 7.86
N ALA A 72 -2.37 -11.84 7.10
CA ALA A 72 -1.68 -12.59 6.06
C ALA A 72 -0.79 -13.71 6.66
N PRO A 73 -0.80 -14.92 6.07
CA PRO A 73 -0.03 -16.05 6.60
C PRO A 73 1.47 -15.76 6.70
N GLN A 74 2.09 -16.20 7.79
CA GLN A 74 3.53 -16.02 8.05
C GLN A 74 4.24 -17.38 8.11
N GLY A 75 5.51 -17.41 7.72
CA GLY A 75 6.41 -18.56 7.78
C GLY A 75 7.32 -18.68 6.54
N GLY A 76 8.41 -19.43 6.66
CA GLY A 76 9.44 -19.59 5.63
C GLY A 76 9.07 -20.40 4.37
N ALA A 77 7.78 -20.57 4.07
CA ALA A 77 7.37 -21.18 2.80
C ALA A 77 7.71 -20.25 1.62
N ALA A 78 8.13 -20.83 0.48
CA ALA A 78 8.45 -20.05 -0.72
C ALA A 78 7.24 -19.36 -1.38
N SER A 79 6.03 -19.77 -1.01
CA SER A 79 4.78 -19.20 -1.53
C SER A 79 3.65 -19.36 -0.51
N GLY A 80 2.65 -18.50 -0.59
CA GLY A 80 1.49 -18.53 0.31
C GLY A 80 1.72 -17.88 1.68
N THR A 81 2.90 -17.33 1.93
CA THR A 81 3.24 -16.55 3.13
C THR A 81 3.76 -15.16 2.76
N SER A 82 3.64 -14.21 3.68
CA SER A 82 3.99 -12.79 3.48
C SER A 82 5.14 -12.28 4.35
N GLY A 83 5.66 -13.09 5.26
CA GLY A 83 6.81 -12.76 6.11
C GLY A 83 7.28 -13.97 6.91
N ASP A 84 8.51 -13.90 7.39
CA ASP A 84 9.18 -14.96 8.17
C ASP A 84 10.04 -14.26 9.23
N GLU A 85 9.92 -14.70 10.49
CA GLU A 85 10.68 -14.18 11.64
C GLU A 85 10.59 -12.65 11.88
N GLY A 86 9.36 -12.12 12.01
CA GLY A 86 9.10 -10.70 12.31
C GLY A 86 9.58 -10.19 13.67
#